data_AF-A0A1V6IC87-F1
#
_entry.id   AF-A0A1V6IC87-F1
#
_cell.length_a   1.000
_cell.length_b   1.000
_cell.length_c   1.000
_cell.angle_alpha   90.00
_cell.angle_beta   90.00
_cell.angle_gamma   90.00
#
_symmetry.space_group_name_H-M   'P 1'
#
loop_
_entity.id
_entity.type
_entity.pdbx_description
1 polymer ?
#
loop_
_entity_poly.entity_id
_entity_poly.type
_entity_poly.pdbx_seq_one_letter_code
_entity_poly.pdbx_strand_id
1 'polypeptide(L)'
;MIIIGVTWGIFGAEKKYIIIASVLAWGIGDALAALVGKRSNTTQISNKLVRSTKTIEGSAAMFIASIIVIFLVIYFMGNNPLWYSIIISLIAGVVATLTEMWTREGWDTLSVPLVIVFVLQLGTII
;
A
#
# COMPACT_ATOMS: atom_id res chain seq x y z
N MET A 1 -3.49 13.62 5.80
CA MET A 1 -3.01 14.41 6.96
C MET A 1 -3.56 13.94 8.30
N ILE A 2 -4.83 13.54 8.41
CA ILE A 2 -5.43 13.01 9.65
C ILE A 2 -4.72 11.71 10.12
N ILE A 3 -4.36 10.81 9.21
CA ILE A 3 -3.64 9.56 9.53
C ILE A 3 -2.29 9.84 10.19
N ILE A 4 -1.47 10.71 9.58
CA ILE A 4 -0.15 11.06 10.13
C ILE A 4 -0.30 11.63 11.55
N GLY A 5 -1.27 12.51 11.79
CA GLY A 5 -1.51 13.11 13.10
C GLY A 5 -2.04 12.12 14.16
N VAL A 6 -3.01 11.28 13.80
CA VAL A 6 -3.60 10.30 14.72
C VAL A 6 -2.62 9.17 15.04
N THR A 7 -1.87 8.68 14.05
CA THR A 7 -0.97 7.55 14.26
C THR A 7 0.36 7.95 14.91
N TRP A 8 0.88 9.17 14.68
CA TRP A 8 2.03 9.70 15.43
C TRP A 8 1.74 9.91 16.92
N GLY A 9 0.52 10.31 17.27
CA GLY A 9 0.13 10.53 18.66
C GLY A 9 -0.12 9.25 19.47
N ILE A 10 -0.57 8.16 18.82
CA ILE A 10 -1.06 6.96 19.51
C ILE A 10 -0.03 5.82 19.58
N PHE A 11 0.83 5.64 18.57
CA PHE A 11 1.64 4.41 18.44
C PHE A 11 3.09 4.50 18.95
N GLY A 12 3.50 5.64 19.50
CA GLY A 12 4.85 5.83 20.03
C GLY A 12 5.93 5.88 18.95
N ALA A 13 7.14 6.34 19.34
CA ALA A 13 8.18 6.65 18.38
C ALA A 13 8.81 5.43 17.69
N GLU A 14 8.64 4.23 18.24
CA GLU A 14 9.26 3.01 17.73
C GLU A 14 8.57 2.46 16.48
N LYS A 15 7.28 2.72 16.28
CA LYS A 15 6.50 2.18 15.13
C LYS A 15 6.37 3.15 13.96
N LYS A 16 7.16 4.23 13.94
CA LYS A 16 7.14 5.25 12.89
C LYS A 16 7.40 4.67 11.49
N TYR A 17 8.28 3.68 11.38
CA TYR A 17 8.62 3.07 10.09
C TYR A 17 7.43 2.33 9.46
N ILE A 18 6.50 1.79 10.24
CA ILE A 18 5.27 1.14 9.75
C ILE A 18 4.35 2.16 9.07
N ILE A 19 4.23 3.35 9.66
CA ILE A 19 3.44 4.45 9.11
C ILE A 19 4.10 5.00 7.84
N ILE A 20 5.42 5.12 7.84
CA ILE A 20 6.19 5.55 6.67
C ILE A 20 6.01 4.54 5.53
N ALA A 21 6.11 3.24 5.83
CA ALA A 21 5.89 2.18 4.85
C ALA A 21 4.49 2.26 4.24
N SER A 22 3.44 2.45 5.06
CA SER A 22 2.07 2.48 4.57
C SER A 22 1.76 3.71 3.71
N VAL A 23 2.19 4.89 4.14
CA VAL A 23 1.95 6.15 3.42
C VAL A 23 2.76 6.18 2.12
N LEU A 24 4.03 5.76 2.14
CA LEU A 24 4.85 5.71 0.93
C LEU A 24 4.34 4.66 -0.05
N ALA A 25 3.94 3.48 0.43
CA ALA A 25 3.44 2.42 -0.44
C ALA A 25 2.13 2.82 -1.12
N TRP A 26 1.22 3.47 -0.39
CA TRP A 26 0.01 4.05 -0.98
C TRP A 26 0.37 5.16 -1.98
N GLY A 27 1.14 6.17 -1.58
CA GLY A 27 1.40 7.33 -2.44
C GLY A 27 2.19 7.01 -3.72
N ILE A 28 3.24 6.19 -3.61
CA ILE A 28 4.04 5.77 -4.76
C ILE A 28 3.26 4.77 -5.61
N GLY A 29 2.55 3.84 -4.98
CA GLY A 29 1.73 2.86 -5.67
C GLY A 29 0.62 3.50 -6.50
N ASP A 30 -0.13 4.44 -5.91
CA ASP A 30 -1.22 5.15 -6.58
C ASP A 30 -0.70 6.03 -7.74
N ALA A 31 0.42 6.74 -7.53
CA ALA A 31 1.06 7.51 -8.58
C ALA A 31 1.51 6.64 -9.78
N LEU A 32 2.09 5.46 -9.51
CA LEU A 32 2.49 4.52 -10.55
C LEU A 32 1.28 3.84 -11.21
N ALA A 33 0.24 3.53 -10.46
CA ALA A 33 -1.02 3.00 -10.99
C ALA A 33 -1.68 3.99 -11.95
N ALA A 34 -1.73 5.27 -11.59
CA ALA A 34 -2.24 6.32 -12.45
C ALA A 34 -1.37 6.54 -13.69
N LEU A 35 -0.03 6.52 -13.54
CA LEU A 35 0.89 6.69 -14.66
C LEU A 35 0.79 5.54 -15.68
N VAL A 36 0.79 4.30 -15.21
CA VAL A 36 0.68 3.11 -16.06
C VAL A 36 -0.74 2.98 -16.61
N GLY A 37 -1.76 3.27 -15.80
CA GLY A 37 -3.17 3.20 -16.17
C GLY A 37 -3.64 4.24 -17.18
N LYS A 38 -2.91 5.35 -17.36
CA LYS A 38 -3.21 6.38 -18.38
C LYS A 38 -2.67 6.02 -19.77
N ARG A 39 -1.90 4.94 -19.91
CA ARG A 39 -1.30 4.55 -21.19
C ARG A 39 -2.38 4.02 -22.14
N SER A 40 -2.28 4.35 -23.43
CA SER A 40 -3.33 4.08 -24.43
C SER A 40 -3.68 2.59 -24.68
N ASN A 41 -2.92 1.64 -24.13
CA ASN A 41 -3.11 0.20 -24.32
C ASN A 41 -3.52 -0.55 -23.03
N THR A 42 -4.13 0.14 -22.07
CA THR A 42 -4.51 -0.48 -20.79
C THR A 42 -5.90 -1.11 -20.83
N THR A 43 -6.03 -2.27 -20.21
CA THR A 43 -7.29 -3.00 -20.06
C THR A 43 -8.06 -2.44 -18.86
N GLN A 44 -9.16 -1.73 -19.13
CA GLN A 44 -10.03 -1.21 -18.06
C GLN A 44 -10.76 -2.34 -17.35
N ILE A 45 -10.79 -2.26 -16.02
CA ILE A 45 -11.56 -3.16 -15.16
C ILE A 45 -12.98 -2.59 -15.07
N SER A 46 -13.85 -3.04 -15.96
CA SER A 46 -15.27 -2.72 -15.92
C SER A 46 -16.00 -3.76 -15.06
N ASN A 47 -16.27 -3.44 -13.79
CA ASN A 47 -17.18 -4.23 -12.96
C ASN A 47 -18.16 -3.31 -12.23
N LYS A 48 -19.37 -3.77 -11.89
CA LYS A 48 -20.41 -2.92 -11.28
C LYS A 48 -20.00 -2.28 -9.94
N LEU A 49 -18.96 -2.83 -9.32
CA LEU A 49 -18.33 -2.40 -8.06
C LEU A 49 -17.02 -1.62 -8.27
N VAL A 50 -16.41 -1.67 -9.46
CA VAL A 50 -15.11 -1.08 -9.79
C VAL A 50 -15.34 0.07 -10.77
N ARG A 51 -14.89 1.28 -10.43
CA ARG A 51 -15.03 2.44 -11.33
C ARG A 51 -14.24 2.19 -12.63
N SER A 52 -14.80 2.68 -13.74
CA SER A 52 -14.28 2.57 -15.11
C SER A 52 -12.87 3.13 -15.33
N THR A 53 -12.27 3.76 -14.31
CA THR A 53 -10.94 4.38 -14.34
C THR A 53 -9.82 3.43 -13.91
N LYS A 54 -10.12 2.30 -13.26
CA LYS A 54 -9.09 1.34 -12.81
C LYS A 54 -8.73 0.37 -13.93
N THR A 55 -7.44 0.07 -14.05
CA THR A 55 -6.89 -0.82 -15.09
C THR A 55 -6.13 -1.98 -14.46
N ILE A 56 -6.03 -3.09 -15.20
CA ILE A 56 -5.27 -4.27 -14.76
C ILE A 56 -3.79 -3.91 -14.63
N GLU A 57 -3.27 -3.16 -15.60
CA GLU A 57 -1.88 -2.74 -15.64
C GLU A 57 -1.56 -1.73 -14.53
N GLY A 58 -2.49 -0.82 -14.22
CA GLY A 58 -2.37 0.08 -13.07
C GLY A 58 -2.37 -0.68 -11.74
N SER A 59 -3.20 -1.71 -11.60
CA SER A 59 -3.23 -2.56 -10.40
C SER A 59 -1.94 -3.39 -10.25
N ALA A 60 -1.38 -3.89 -11.36
CA ALA A 60 -0.08 -4.56 -11.34
C ALA A 60 1.06 -3.59 -10.96
N ALA A 61 1.00 -2.34 -11.43
CA ALA A 61 1.95 -1.31 -11.05
C ALA A 61 1.86 -0.97 -9.55
N MET A 62 0.63 -0.81 -9.02
CA MET A 62 0.37 -0.63 -7.59
C MET A 62 0.97 -1.77 -6.76
N PHE A 63 0.76 -3.02 -7.20
CA PHE A 63 1.25 -4.21 -6.52
C PHE A 63 2.78 -4.24 -6.43
N ILE A 64 3.47 -4.06 -7.57
CA ILE A 64 4.93 -4.08 -7.62
C ILE A 64 5.51 -2.92 -6.82
N ALA A 65 4.96 -1.71 -6.99
CA ALA A 65 5.41 -0.52 -6.29
C ALA A 65 5.27 -0.64 -4.77
N SER A 66 4.09 -1.06 -4.31
CA SER A 66 3.82 -1.21 -2.87
C SER A 66 4.72 -2.27 -2.23
N ILE A 67 4.95 -3.41 -2.89
CA ILE A 67 5.89 -4.44 -2.40
C ILE A 67 7.30 -3.86 -2.24
N ILE A 68 7.83 -3.22 -3.28
CA ILE A 68 9.19 -2.68 -3.25
C ILE A 68 9.34 -1.65 -2.13
N VAL A 69 8.38 -0.72 -2.02
CA VAL A 69 8.43 0.33 -1.01
C VAL A 69 8.32 -0.25 0.40
N ILE A 70 7.38 -1.16 0.66
CA ILE A 70 7.22 -1.79 1.98
C ILE A 70 8.47 -2.60 2.33
N PHE A 71 9.00 -3.37 1.39
CA PHE A 71 10.23 -4.14 1.58
C PHE A 71 11.40 -3.23 2.00
N LEU A 72 11.65 -2.16 1.24
CA LEU A 72 12.75 -1.23 1.51
C LEU A 72 12.60 -0.59 2.89
N VAL A 73 11.40 -0.13 3.26
CA VAL A 73 11.18 0.53 4.55
C VAL A 73 11.32 -0.46 5.71
N ILE A 74 10.72 -1.66 5.62
CA ILE A 74 10.77 -2.65 6.70
C ILE A 74 12.18 -3.21 6.90
N TYR A 75 12.92 -3.41 5.81
CA TYR A 75 14.30 -3.93 5.87
C TYR A 75 15.28 -2.87 6.37
N PHE A 76 15.32 -1.68 5.76
CA PHE A 76 16.33 -0.66 6.10
C PHE A 76 15.97 0.18 7.32
N MET A 77 14.70 0.59 7.48
CA MET A 77 14.30 1.43 8.60
C MET A 77 13.81 0.62 9.80
N GLY A 78 13.17 -0.51 9.56
CA GLY A 78 12.71 -1.42 10.61
C GLY A 78 13.80 -2.37 11.12
N ASN A 79 14.95 -2.47 10.44
CA ASN A 79 16.06 -3.38 10.76
C ASN A 79 15.60 -4.85 10.94
N ASN A 80 14.64 -5.28 10.13
CA ASN A 80 14.08 -6.63 10.21
C ASN A 80 14.88 -7.63 9.37
N PRO A 81 14.81 -8.94 9.70
CA PRO A 81 15.41 -9.97 8.86
C PRO A 81 14.93 -9.91 7.41
N LEU A 82 15.80 -10.26 6.47
CA LEU A 82 15.50 -10.25 5.04
C LEU A 82 14.28 -11.13 4.70
N TRP A 83 14.24 -12.35 5.23
CA TRP A 83 13.15 -13.30 4.98
C TRP A 83 11.80 -12.75 5.46
N TYR A 84 11.77 -12.13 6.64
CA TYR A 84 10.57 -11.51 7.19
C TYR A 84 10.11 -10.34 6.31
N SER A 85 11.05 -9.47 5.92
CA SER A 85 10.78 -8.29 5.09
C SER A 85 10.17 -8.67 3.74
N ILE A 86 10.67 -9.74 3.11
CA ILE A 86 10.13 -10.26 1.84
C ILE A 86 8.69 -10.75 2.04
N ILE A 87 8.46 -11.64 3.01
CA ILE A 87 7.14 -12.24 3.23
C ILE A 87 6.10 -11.17 3.59
N ILE A 88 6.43 -10.28 4.53
CA ILE A 88 5.47 -9.28 4.99
C ILE A 88 5.17 -8.24 3.90
N SER A 89 6.17 -7.87 3.09
CA SER A 89 5.96 -6.95 1.96
C SER A 89 5.04 -7.55 0.89
N LEU A 90 5.15 -8.86 0.63
CA LEU A 90 4.33 -9.56 -0.35
C LEU A 90 2.87 -9.59 0.11
N ILE A 91 2.65 -9.98 1.37
CA ILE A 91 1.30 -10.00 1.97
C ILE A 91 0.70 -8.60 1.98
N ALA A 92 1.44 -7.61 2.48
CA ALA A 92 0.96 -6.24 2.56
C ALA A 92 0.68 -5.62 1.18
N GLY A 93 1.51 -5.92 0.17
CA GLY A 93 1.31 -5.48 -1.22
C GLY A 93 0.07 -6.09 -1.88
N VAL A 94 -0.20 -7.38 -1.67
CA VAL A 94 -1.45 -8.03 -2.13
C VAL A 94 -2.64 -7.32 -1.52
N VAL A 95 -2.63 -7.16 -0.19
CA VAL A 95 -3.75 -6.57 0.54
C VAL A 95 -3.94 -5.10 0.15
N ALA A 96 -2.87 -4.34 -0.03
CA ALA A 96 -2.92 -2.95 -0.51
C ALA A 96 -3.60 -2.86 -1.87
N THR A 97 -3.21 -3.73 -2.81
CA THR A 97 -3.76 -3.75 -4.17
C THR A 97 -5.22 -4.16 -4.18
N LEU A 98 -5.60 -5.18 -3.39
CA LEU A 98 -7.02 -5.58 -3.26
C LEU A 98 -7.87 -4.48 -2.62
N THR A 99 -7.34 -3.83 -1.59
CA THR A 99 -8.00 -2.70 -0.92
C THR A 99 -8.20 -1.55 -1.91
N GLU A 100 -7.18 -1.22 -2.68
CA GLU A 100 -7.23 -0.22 -3.75
C GLU A 100 -8.33 -0.59 -4.76
N MET A 101 -8.34 -1.84 -5.27
CA MET A 101 -9.33 -2.29 -6.26
C MET A 101 -10.79 -2.23 -5.75
N TRP A 102 -11.04 -2.49 -4.47
CA TRP A 102 -12.38 -2.47 -3.88
C TRP A 102 -12.80 -1.13 -3.28
N THR A 103 -11.86 -0.20 -3.07
CA THR A 103 -12.18 1.10 -2.49
C THR A 103 -12.68 2.08 -3.55
N ARG A 104 -13.68 2.91 -3.19
CA ARG A 104 -14.18 3.99 -4.04
C ARG A 104 -13.16 5.13 -4.13
N GLU A 105 -13.09 5.82 -5.27
CA GLU A 105 -12.23 6.99 -5.48
C GLU A 105 -12.29 7.98 -4.31
N GLY A 106 -11.12 8.29 -3.74
CA GLY A 106 -10.93 9.21 -2.61
C GLY A 106 -10.93 8.55 -1.23
N TRP A 107 -11.52 7.36 -1.09
CA TRP A 107 -11.46 6.58 0.16
C TRP A 107 -10.17 5.73 0.25
N ASP A 108 -9.53 5.45 -0.88
CA ASP A 108 -8.22 4.81 -1.05
C ASP A 108 -7.13 5.49 -0.21
N THR A 109 -7.18 6.82 -0.15
CA THR A 109 -6.27 7.67 0.64
C THR A 109 -6.28 7.36 2.14
N LEU A 110 -7.34 6.73 2.63
CA LEU A 110 -7.49 6.32 4.02
C LEU A 110 -7.44 4.79 4.18
N SER A 111 -8.15 4.04 3.34
CA SER A 111 -8.28 2.60 3.48
C SER A 111 -6.94 1.88 3.25
N VAL A 112 -6.20 2.23 2.20
CA VAL A 112 -4.96 1.52 1.84
C VAL A 112 -3.88 1.68 2.92
N PRO A 113 -3.55 2.90 3.38
CA PRO A 113 -2.57 3.05 4.46
C PRO A 113 -3.01 2.35 5.75
N LEU A 114 -4.30 2.41 6.12
CA LEU A 114 -4.81 1.77 7.34
C LEU A 114 -4.66 0.25 7.29
N VAL A 115 -5.02 -0.37 6.18
CA VAL A 115 -4.92 -1.83 6.05
C VAL A 115 -3.47 -2.27 6.01
N ILE A 116 -2.56 -1.51 5.36
CA ILE A 116 -1.12 -1.80 5.40
C ILE A 116 -0.59 -1.72 6.83
N VAL A 117 -0.95 -0.67 7.59
CA VAL A 117 -0.56 -0.56 9.01
C VAL A 117 -1.04 -1.77 9.80
N PHE A 118 -2.29 -2.19 9.60
CA PHE A 118 -2.85 -3.35 10.28
C PHE A 118 -2.09 -4.65 9.98
N VAL A 119 -1.79 -4.92 8.70
CA VAL A 119 -1.01 -6.10 8.28
C VAL A 119 0.39 -6.09 8.87
N LEU A 120 1.10 -4.96 8.77
CA LEU A 120 2.45 -4.82 9.30
C LEU A 120 2.47 -4.95 10.83
N GLN A 121 1.49 -4.38 11.53
CA GLN A 121 1.36 -4.49 12.98
C GLN A 121 1.12 -5.94 13.41
N LEU A 122 0.24 -6.66 12.72
CA LEU A 122 -0.02 -8.07 13.02
C LEU A 122 1.23 -8.92 12.80
N GLY A 123 2.01 -8.63 11.76
CA GLY A 123 3.30 -9.28 11.50
C GLY A 123 4.31 -9.09 12.63
N THR A 124 4.29 -7.96 13.36
CA THR A 124 5.21 -7.74 14.49
C THR A 124 4.84 -8.50 15.77
N ILE A 125 3.66 -9.12 15.84
CA ILE A 125 3.18 -9.85 17.02
C ILE A 125 3.52 -11.36 16.93
N ILE A 126 3.84 -11.85 15.73
CA ILE A 126 4.17 -13.25 15.42
C ILE A 126 5.69 -13.41 15.40
#